data_AF-A0A3N5LP64-F1
#
_entry.id   AF-A0A3N5LP64-F1
#
_cell.length_a   1.000
_cell.length_b   1.000
_cell.length_c   1.000
_cell.angle_alpha   90.00
_cell.angle_beta   90.00
_cell.angle_gamma   90.00
#
_symmetry.space_group_name_H-M   'P 1'
#
loop_
_entity.id
_entity.type
_entity.pdbx_description
1 polymer ?
#
loop_
_entity_poly.entity_id
_entity_poly.type
_entity_poly.pdbx_seq_one_letter_code
_entity_poly.pdbx_strand_id
1 'polypeptide(L)'
;HRLVIDEEGISPERIADVVSTVFGIGSIAEVMELPVPSLEDLAQSAAAAAAPTVGGKRFAVRPRRSGDHPWRSQDLAVRLGDLLRAAGGTVDLTDPQVTVQVTIEDDRAFLATDRLPGAGGLPIGSQGRVLTMLSGGFDSVVAAWMMMSRGAATDLVHFTLSCAQSDHALAVGHELWRRWGHGTEPMVHLVEFQPVKEALFDQVDPRMRQVTLKVLMARAAAAIAEAEGCEAIVTGDSLGQVSSQTLPHLAAVSRSVEIPMFRPLIGLPKETIIEYARTIGTADISARAREVCDLSEQGRVATAAGRAAIARAVGSVPEVLMADAVTTRKTFLLGDWVPGLATTAG
;
A
#
# COMPACT_ATOMS: atom_id res chain seq x y z
N HIS A 1 20.10 2.30 -7.87
CA HIS A 1 20.75 2.88 -6.69
C HIS A 1 20.73 1.87 -5.56
N ARG A 2 21.73 1.90 -4.68
CA ARG A 2 21.83 1.06 -3.47
C ARG A 2 21.91 1.99 -2.27
N LEU A 3 21.40 1.53 -1.15
CA LEU A 3 21.50 2.20 0.14
C LEU A 3 22.18 1.20 1.08
N VAL A 4 23.23 1.64 1.75
CA VAL A 4 23.88 0.87 2.81
C VAL A 4 23.39 1.46 4.13
N ILE A 5 22.88 0.60 5.01
CA ILE A 5 22.43 0.98 6.34
C ILE A 5 23.44 0.40 7.31
N ASP A 6 24.10 1.27 8.06
CA ASP A 6 25.07 0.94 9.10
C ASP A 6 24.62 1.63 10.38
N GLU A 7 23.82 0.92 11.18
CA GLU A 7 23.18 1.45 12.38
C GLU A 7 23.58 0.61 13.59
N GLU A 8 24.36 1.21 14.49
CA GLU A 8 24.78 0.54 15.71
C GLU A 8 23.60 0.33 16.68
N GLY A 9 23.52 -0.85 17.29
CA GLY A 9 22.53 -1.14 18.34
C GLY A 9 21.16 -1.62 17.84
N ILE A 10 20.94 -1.74 16.53
CA ILE A 10 19.76 -2.40 15.96
C ILE A 10 20.21 -3.66 15.22
N SER A 11 19.56 -4.80 15.48
CA SER A 11 19.92 -6.06 14.82
C SER A 11 19.55 -6.03 13.32
N PRO A 12 20.33 -6.69 12.45
CA PRO A 12 20.03 -6.78 11.02
C PRO A 12 18.62 -7.28 10.71
N GLU A 13 18.09 -8.20 11.51
CA GLU A 13 16.74 -8.75 11.34
C GLU A 13 15.67 -7.66 11.56
N ARG A 14 15.84 -6.81 12.57
CA ARG A 14 14.90 -5.73 12.85
C ARG A 14 14.95 -4.63 11.78
N ILE A 15 16.13 -4.36 11.24
CA ILE A 15 16.28 -3.45 10.08
C ILE A 15 15.56 -4.06 8.88
N ALA A 16 15.81 -5.34 8.58
CA ALA A 16 15.19 -6.04 7.46
C ALA A 16 13.65 -6.03 7.57
N ASP A 17 13.09 -6.27 8.75
CA ASP A 17 11.64 -6.24 8.99
C ASP A 17 11.03 -4.89 8.59
N VAL A 18 11.62 -3.77 9.03
CA VAL A 18 11.13 -2.43 8.69
C VAL A 18 11.33 -2.14 7.21
N VAL A 19 12.55 -2.34 6.70
CA VAL A 19 12.93 -2.02 5.32
C VAL A 19 12.13 -2.86 4.31
N SER A 20 11.71 -4.07 4.68
CA SER A 20 10.89 -4.95 3.82
C SER A 20 9.51 -4.39 3.49
N THR A 21 9.05 -3.40 4.25
CA THR A 21 7.75 -2.73 4.08
C THR A 21 7.86 -1.33 3.47
N VAL A 22 9.06 -0.88 3.10
CA VAL A 22 9.30 0.41 2.45
C VAL A 22 9.18 0.26 0.94
N PHE A 23 8.16 0.88 0.34
CA PHE A 23 7.98 0.86 -1.11
C PHE A 23 9.15 1.53 -1.86
N GLY A 24 9.44 1.01 -3.05
CA GLY A 24 10.62 1.34 -3.86
C GLY A 24 11.81 0.42 -3.59
N ILE A 25 11.82 -0.33 -2.50
CA ILE A 25 12.90 -1.29 -2.19
C ILE A 25 12.60 -2.63 -2.84
N GLY A 26 13.38 -2.99 -3.86
CA GLY A 26 13.18 -4.26 -4.59
C GLY A 26 13.73 -5.49 -3.87
N SER A 27 14.84 -5.34 -3.14
CA SER A 27 15.42 -6.42 -2.34
C SER A 27 16.34 -5.87 -1.27
N ILE A 28 16.43 -6.60 -0.18
CA ILE A 28 17.31 -6.33 0.95
C ILE A 28 18.35 -7.43 0.98
N ALA A 29 19.58 -7.11 1.32
CA ALA A 29 20.59 -8.12 1.56
C ALA A 29 21.39 -7.76 2.80
N GLU A 30 21.58 -8.74 3.67
CA GLU A 30 22.63 -8.64 4.68
C GLU A 30 23.97 -8.78 3.96
N VAL A 31 24.91 -7.94 4.36
CA VAL A 31 26.22 -7.87 3.73
C VAL A 31 27.34 -7.93 4.75
N MET A 32 28.38 -8.66 4.41
CA MET A 32 29.66 -8.61 5.10
C MET A 32 30.58 -7.65 4.35
N GLU A 33 31.08 -6.64 5.04
CA GLU A 33 32.12 -5.77 4.49
C GLU A 33 33.45 -6.53 4.40
N LEU A 34 34.10 -6.43 3.24
CA LEU A 34 35.33 -7.11 2.91
C LEU A 34 36.45 -6.10 2.67
N PRO A 35 37.69 -6.41 3.08
CA PRO A 35 38.84 -5.57 2.78
C PRO A 35 39.11 -5.54 1.26
N VAL A 36 39.47 -4.37 0.72
CA VAL A 36 39.76 -4.16 -0.72
C VAL A 36 41.22 -3.76 -1.04
N PRO A 37 42.26 -4.32 -0.41
CA PRO A 37 43.64 -3.90 -0.71
C PRO A 37 44.12 -4.38 -2.10
N SER A 38 43.59 -5.49 -2.62
CA SER A 38 43.88 -5.97 -3.97
C SER A 38 42.79 -6.93 -4.48
N LEU A 39 42.85 -7.31 -5.77
CA LEU A 39 41.99 -8.34 -6.36
C LEU A 39 42.11 -9.67 -5.61
N GLU A 40 43.34 -10.05 -5.26
CA GLU A 40 43.64 -11.33 -4.63
C GLU A 40 43.10 -11.38 -3.21
N ASP A 41 43.32 -10.32 -2.43
CA ASP A 41 42.85 -10.23 -1.04
C ASP A 41 41.32 -10.23 -0.94
N LEU A 42 40.67 -9.49 -1.85
CA LEU A 42 39.21 -9.48 -1.96
C LEU A 42 38.68 -10.87 -2.33
N ALA A 43 39.28 -11.54 -3.32
CA ALA A 43 38.86 -12.86 -3.75
C ALA A 43 39.05 -13.92 -2.63
N GLN A 44 40.16 -13.87 -1.90
CA GLN A 44 40.43 -14.77 -0.77
C GLN A 44 39.43 -14.57 0.36
N SER A 45 39.18 -13.31 0.74
CA SER A 45 38.26 -12.97 1.83
C SER A 45 36.81 -13.34 1.46
N ALA A 46 36.38 -13.04 0.23
CA ALA A 46 35.08 -13.45 -0.28
C ALA A 46 34.94 -14.98 -0.35
N ALA A 47 35.99 -15.69 -0.79
CA ALA A 47 35.98 -17.15 -0.87
C ALA A 47 35.89 -17.80 0.51
N ALA A 48 36.64 -17.30 1.48
CA ALA A 48 36.61 -17.80 2.86
C ALA A 48 35.21 -17.66 3.47
N ALA A 49 34.55 -16.53 3.25
CA ALA A 49 33.19 -16.29 3.75
C ALA A 49 32.12 -17.11 2.98
N ALA A 50 32.25 -17.28 1.66
CA ALA A 50 31.25 -17.98 0.85
C ALA A 50 31.44 -19.50 0.74
N ALA A 51 32.62 -20.05 1.06
CA ALA A 51 32.90 -21.48 0.95
C ALA A 51 31.88 -22.38 1.69
N PRO A 52 31.47 -22.09 2.94
CA PRO A 52 30.51 -22.92 3.67
C PRO A 52 29.14 -23.02 2.99
N THR A 53 28.71 -21.98 2.27
CA THR A 53 27.39 -21.97 1.62
C THR A 53 27.42 -22.64 0.25
N VAL A 54 28.58 -22.64 -0.42
CA VAL A 54 28.79 -23.15 -1.79
C VAL A 54 29.18 -24.64 -1.84
N GLY A 55 29.81 -25.19 -0.79
CA GLY A 55 30.29 -26.58 -0.79
C GLY A 55 29.23 -27.59 -1.23
N GLY A 56 29.56 -28.40 -2.25
CA GLY A 56 28.67 -29.43 -2.80
C GLY A 56 27.51 -28.93 -3.66
N LYS A 57 27.43 -27.62 -3.94
CA LYS A 57 26.33 -27.00 -4.71
C LYS A 57 26.80 -26.41 -6.03
N ARG A 58 25.85 -26.22 -6.94
CA ARG A 58 26.05 -25.41 -8.16
C ARG A 58 26.02 -23.92 -7.82
N PHE A 59 26.99 -23.15 -8.30
CA PHE A 59 27.09 -21.72 -7.98
C PHE A 59 27.48 -20.83 -9.17
N ALA A 60 27.14 -19.55 -9.05
CA ALA A 60 27.61 -18.50 -9.95
C ALA A 60 28.15 -17.31 -9.14
N VAL A 61 29.28 -16.76 -9.56
CA VAL A 61 29.82 -15.52 -9.02
C VAL A 61 29.31 -14.36 -9.88
N ARG A 62 28.67 -13.37 -9.25
CA ARG A 62 28.10 -12.20 -9.95
C ARG A 62 28.60 -10.90 -9.31
N PRO A 63 29.82 -10.45 -9.63
CA PRO A 63 30.35 -9.20 -9.10
C PRO A 63 29.69 -7.99 -9.76
N ARG A 64 29.43 -6.94 -8.99
CA ARG A 64 29.10 -5.60 -9.50
C ARG A 64 30.12 -4.61 -8.97
N ARG A 65 30.61 -3.72 -9.83
CA ARG A 65 31.68 -2.78 -9.50
C ARG A 65 31.34 -1.38 -10.01
N SER A 66 31.54 -0.38 -9.17
CA SER A 66 31.65 1.04 -9.52
C SER A 66 32.94 1.62 -8.93
N GLY A 67 33.47 2.69 -9.55
CA GLY A 67 34.75 3.30 -9.17
C GLY A 67 35.91 2.89 -10.09
N ASP A 68 37.13 3.33 -9.76
CA ASP A 68 38.35 3.09 -10.55
C ASP A 68 39.24 2.01 -9.92
N HIS A 69 39.58 0.97 -10.68
CA HIS A 69 40.27 -0.22 -10.20
C HIS A 69 41.16 -0.79 -11.32
N PRO A 70 42.34 -1.35 -11.00
CA PRO A 70 43.27 -1.90 -11.99
C PRO A 70 42.82 -3.27 -12.58
N TRP A 71 41.62 -3.74 -12.24
CA TRP A 71 41.05 -5.03 -12.64
C TRP A 71 39.55 -4.91 -12.95
N ARG A 72 39.03 -5.88 -13.72
CA ARG A 72 37.63 -5.95 -14.16
C ARG A 72 36.81 -6.84 -13.24
N SER A 73 35.50 -6.63 -13.22
CA SER A 73 34.57 -7.50 -12.48
C SER A 73 34.67 -8.96 -12.90
N GLN A 74 34.99 -9.21 -14.18
CA GLN A 74 35.22 -10.56 -14.69
C GLN A 74 36.46 -11.22 -14.09
N ASP A 75 37.52 -10.47 -13.81
CA ASP A 75 38.75 -11.00 -13.21
C ASP A 75 38.47 -11.50 -11.80
N LEU A 76 37.68 -10.74 -11.02
CA LEU A 76 37.19 -11.18 -9.72
C LEU A 76 36.27 -12.39 -9.83
N ALA A 77 35.36 -12.42 -10.80
CA ALA A 77 34.45 -13.55 -10.99
C ALA A 77 35.22 -14.86 -11.25
N VAL A 78 36.25 -14.80 -12.10
CA VAL A 78 37.12 -15.94 -12.40
C VAL A 78 37.91 -16.35 -11.16
N ARG A 79 38.63 -15.41 -10.52
CA ARG A 79 39.50 -15.74 -9.40
C ARG A 79 38.73 -16.30 -8.20
N LEU A 80 37.61 -15.66 -7.84
CA LEU A 80 36.73 -16.13 -6.77
C LEU A 80 36.07 -17.46 -7.14
N GLY A 81 35.68 -17.63 -8.41
CA GLY A 81 35.15 -18.89 -8.93
C GLY A 81 36.13 -20.06 -8.77
N ASP A 82 37.41 -19.85 -9.08
CA ASP A 82 38.44 -20.89 -8.90
C ASP A 82 38.64 -21.28 -7.44
N LEU A 83 38.65 -20.31 -6.52
CA LEU A 83 38.77 -20.56 -5.09
C LEU A 83 37.57 -21.35 -4.55
N LEU A 84 36.35 -20.98 -4.95
CA LEU A 84 35.13 -21.67 -4.55
C LEU A 84 35.00 -23.06 -5.18
N ARG A 85 35.53 -23.26 -6.39
CA ARG A 85 35.64 -24.59 -7.01
C ARG A 85 36.58 -25.48 -6.20
N ALA A 86 37.73 -24.95 -5.78
CA ALA A 86 38.67 -25.66 -4.90
C ALA A 86 38.05 -25.99 -3.53
N ALA A 87 37.13 -25.16 -3.05
CA ALA A 87 36.34 -25.40 -1.83
C ALA A 87 35.16 -26.38 -2.00
N GLY A 88 35.02 -27.02 -3.17
CA GLY A 88 34.03 -28.07 -3.43
C GLY A 88 32.73 -27.61 -4.10
N GLY A 89 32.66 -26.38 -4.61
CA GLY A 89 31.56 -25.90 -5.45
C GLY A 89 31.68 -26.33 -6.91
N THR A 90 30.54 -26.38 -7.62
CA THR A 90 30.50 -26.58 -9.08
C THR A 90 29.98 -25.32 -9.77
N VAL A 91 30.69 -24.78 -10.76
CA VAL A 91 30.24 -23.57 -11.46
C VAL A 91 29.06 -23.90 -12.39
N ASP A 92 27.96 -23.17 -12.25
CA ASP A 92 26.81 -23.19 -13.16
C ASP A 92 26.28 -21.76 -13.32
N LEU A 93 26.47 -21.16 -14.50
CA LEU A 93 26.07 -19.78 -14.77
C LEU A 93 24.59 -19.65 -15.16
N THR A 94 23.95 -20.78 -15.51
CA THR A 94 22.59 -20.84 -16.05
C THR A 94 21.59 -21.10 -14.92
N ASP A 95 21.82 -22.14 -14.12
CA ASP A 95 20.95 -22.56 -13.01
C ASP A 95 21.75 -22.79 -11.70
N PRO A 96 22.31 -21.71 -11.11
CA PRO A 96 23.01 -21.81 -9.85
C PRO A 96 22.05 -22.02 -8.68
N GLN A 97 22.38 -22.95 -7.79
CA GLN A 97 21.72 -23.07 -6.48
C GLN A 97 22.15 -21.95 -5.52
N VAL A 98 23.37 -21.44 -5.68
CA VAL A 98 23.93 -20.34 -4.88
C VAL A 98 24.48 -19.26 -5.80
N THR A 99 24.08 -18.01 -5.61
CA THR A 99 24.69 -16.87 -6.31
C THR A 99 25.53 -16.08 -5.32
N VAL A 100 26.85 -16.09 -5.52
CA VAL A 100 27.78 -15.29 -4.72
C VAL A 100 27.82 -13.89 -5.32
N GLN A 101 27.19 -12.92 -4.67
CA GLN A 101 27.19 -11.52 -5.10
C GLN A 101 28.20 -10.71 -4.29
N VAL A 102 29.24 -10.23 -4.99
CA VAL A 102 30.18 -9.26 -4.43
C VAL A 102 29.88 -7.90 -5.06
N THR A 103 29.69 -6.89 -4.24
CA THR A 103 29.51 -5.50 -4.70
C THR A 103 30.70 -4.69 -4.27
N ILE A 104 31.31 -3.98 -5.20
CA ILE A 104 32.40 -3.06 -4.93
C ILE A 104 31.93 -1.66 -5.32
N GLU A 105 32.02 -0.73 -4.38
CA GLU A 105 31.69 0.67 -4.56
C GLU A 105 32.87 1.49 -4.04
N ASP A 106 33.61 2.08 -4.99
CA ASP A 106 34.85 2.83 -4.71
C ASP A 106 35.87 2.00 -3.92
N ASP A 107 36.12 2.33 -2.65
CA ASP A 107 37.09 1.65 -1.78
C ASP A 107 36.47 0.57 -0.87
N ARG A 108 35.16 0.33 -0.98
CA ARG A 108 34.41 -0.62 -0.14
C ARG A 108 33.93 -1.81 -0.94
N ALA A 109 34.00 -3.00 -0.34
CA ALA A 109 33.44 -4.21 -0.94
C ALA A 109 32.53 -4.95 0.04
N PHE A 110 31.47 -5.54 -0.48
CA PHE A 110 30.43 -6.20 0.27
C PHE A 110 30.10 -7.55 -0.35
N LEU A 111 30.12 -8.60 0.46
CA LEU A 111 29.59 -9.90 0.10
C LEU A 111 28.17 -10.04 0.64
N ALA A 112 27.19 -10.27 -0.24
CA ALA A 112 25.83 -10.57 0.19
C ALA A 112 25.72 -12.01 0.71
N THR A 113 25.17 -12.18 1.91
CA THR A 113 24.98 -13.48 2.56
C THR A 113 23.57 -14.02 2.31
N ASP A 114 22.56 -13.19 2.59
CA ASP A 114 21.15 -13.50 2.43
C ASP A 114 20.43 -12.39 1.67
N ARG A 115 19.44 -12.76 0.85
CA ARG A 115 18.65 -11.79 0.08
C ARG A 115 17.17 -11.99 0.34
N LEU A 116 16.55 -10.95 0.88
CA LEU A 116 15.12 -10.89 1.16
C LEU A 116 14.43 -10.02 0.10
N PRO A 117 13.20 -10.36 -0.29
CA PRO A 117 12.39 -9.45 -1.09
C PRO A 117 12.08 -8.19 -0.28
N GLY A 118 12.11 -7.02 -0.93
CA GLY A 118 11.51 -5.81 -0.37
C GLY A 118 10.07 -5.67 -0.83
N ALA A 119 9.41 -4.59 -0.42
CA ALA A 119 8.04 -4.28 -0.81
C ALA A 119 7.85 -4.10 -2.33
N GLY A 120 8.94 -3.82 -3.07
CA GLY A 120 8.88 -3.47 -4.48
C GLY A 120 8.13 -2.15 -4.69
N GLY A 121 7.52 -1.98 -5.86
CA GLY A 121 6.74 -0.77 -6.13
C GLY A 121 7.59 0.49 -6.32
N LEU A 122 7.02 1.65 -5.97
CA LEU A 122 7.65 2.97 -6.08
C LEU A 122 7.64 3.68 -4.72
N PRO A 123 8.65 4.51 -4.40
CA PRO A 123 8.64 5.31 -3.18
C PRO A 123 7.37 6.14 -3.04
N ILE A 124 6.74 6.15 -1.87
CA ILE A 124 5.52 6.95 -1.64
C ILE A 124 5.83 8.44 -1.83
N GLY A 125 4.92 9.15 -2.48
CA GLY A 125 5.06 10.57 -2.85
C GLY A 125 5.67 10.79 -4.24
N SER A 126 6.22 9.75 -4.87
CA SER A 126 6.79 9.87 -6.23
C SER A 126 5.73 10.01 -7.33
N GLN A 127 4.46 9.68 -7.08
CA GLN A 127 3.37 9.71 -8.06
C GLN A 127 2.16 10.52 -7.57
N GLY A 128 2.41 11.67 -6.92
CA GLY A 128 1.37 12.60 -6.50
C GLY A 128 0.59 12.16 -5.25
N ARG A 129 -0.55 12.83 -5.02
CA ARG A 129 -1.41 12.64 -3.84
C ARG A 129 -2.81 12.21 -4.24
N VAL A 130 -3.39 11.28 -3.49
CA VAL A 130 -4.76 10.78 -3.67
C VAL A 130 -5.54 10.80 -2.36
N LEU A 131 -6.86 10.91 -2.45
CA LEU A 131 -7.76 10.80 -1.31
C LEU A 131 -8.46 9.44 -1.31
N THR A 132 -8.17 8.58 -0.35
CA THR A 132 -8.80 7.26 -0.25
C THR A 132 -10.05 7.29 0.61
N MET A 133 -11.17 6.82 0.07
CA MET A 133 -12.41 6.59 0.81
C MET A 133 -12.24 5.35 1.69
N LEU A 134 -11.92 5.59 2.96
CA LEU A 134 -11.65 4.55 3.95
C LEU A 134 -12.94 4.01 4.56
N SER A 135 -13.03 2.69 4.58
CA SER A 135 -14.03 1.93 5.33
C SER A 135 -13.32 0.99 6.31
N GLY A 136 -14.03 0.50 7.32
CA GLY A 136 -13.45 -0.47 8.26
C GLY A 136 -13.19 -1.86 7.69
N GLY A 137 -13.67 -2.16 6.48
CA GLY A 137 -13.53 -3.48 5.87
C GLY A 137 -12.15 -3.74 5.28
N PHE A 138 -12.02 -4.87 4.57
CA PHE A 138 -10.79 -5.27 3.90
C PHE A 138 -10.48 -4.41 2.66
N ASP A 139 -11.51 -3.98 1.95
CA ASP A 139 -11.36 -3.56 0.55
C ASP A 139 -10.71 -2.17 0.43
N SER A 140 -11.17 -1.20 1.21
CA SER A 140 -10.64 0.17 1.13
C SER A 140 -9.18 0.26 1.58
N VAL A 141 -8.78 -0.51 2.60
CA VAL A 141 -7.38 -0.52 3.08
C VAL A 141 -6.43 -1.22 2.11
N VAL A 142 -6.89 -2.30 1.45
CA VAL A 142 -6.10 -2.94 0.38
C VAL A 142 -6.00 -2.03 -0.83
N ALA A 143 -7.07 -1.31 -1.19
CA ALA A 143 -7.03 -0.32 -2.26
C ALA A 143 -6.04 0.81 -1.97
N ALA A 144 -6.02 1.34 -0.73
CA ALA A 144 -5.03 2.32 -0.29
C ALA A 144 -3.60 1.78 -0.46
N TRP A 145 -3.33 0.58 0.06
CA TRP A 145 -2.03 -0.07 -0.03
C TRP A 145 -1.57 -0.29 -1.48
N MET A 146 -2.47 -0.69 -2.38
CA MET A 146 -2.14 -0.84 -3.81
C MET A 146 -1.72 0.50 -4.43
N MET A 147 -2.38 1.60 -4.08
CA MET A 147 -2.00 2.93 -4.56
C MET A 147 -0.67 3.41 -3.96
N MET A 148 -0.45 3.18 -2.67
CA MET A 148 0.83 3.45 -2.01
C MET A 148 1.98 2.67 -2.68
N SER A 149 1.75 1.41 -3.08
CA SER A 149 2.74 0.59 -3.80
C SER A 149 3.12 1.17 -5.17
N ARG A 150 2.26 2.00 -5.74
CA ARG A 150 2.50 2.73 -6.99
C ARG A 150 3.05 4.13 -6.73
N GLY A 151 3.47 4.46 -5.52
CA GLY A 151 4.14 5.72 -5.19
C GLY A 151 3.18 6.88 -4.91
N ALA A 152 1.87 6.65 -4.86
CA ALA A 152 0.91 7.69 -4.49
C ALA A 152 0.88 7.86 -2.97
N ALA A 153 1.04 9.09 -2.49
CA ALA A 153 0.74 9.43 -1.10
C ALA A 153 -0.79 9.48 -0.91
N THR A 154 -1.30 8.93 0.18
CA THR A 154 -2.75 8.81 0.39
C THR A 154 -3.20 9.53 1.65
N ASP A 155 -4.03 10.55 1.48
CA ASP A 155 -4.89 11.04 2.56
C ASP A 155 -6.14 10.16 2.65
N LEU A 156 -6.87 10.25 3.76
CA LEU A 156 -8.00 9.38 4.07
C LEU A 156 -9.26 10.20 4.29
N VAL A 157 -10.38 9.80 3.70
CA VAL A 157 -11.71 10.31 4.03
C VAL A 157 -12.58 9.18 4.55
N HIS A 158 -13.18 9.38 5.71
CA HIS A 158 -14.15 8.45 6.29
C HIS A 158 -15.48 9.16 6.55
N PHE A 159 -16.56 8.51 6.15
CA PHE A 159 -17.92 9.02 6.28
C PHE A 159 -18.61 8.35 7.46
N THR A 160 -18.91 9.14 8.49
CA THR A 160 -19.58 8.66 9.70
C THR A 160 -21.08 8.57 9.45
N LEU A 161 -21.63 7.36 9.51
CA LEU A 161 -23.09 7.10 9.48
C LEU A 161 -23.61 6.64 10.85
N SER A 162 -22.70 6.50 11.82
CA SER A 162 -22.94 6.27 13.25
C SER A 162 -21.62 6.43 14.01
N CYS A 163 -21.63 7.05 15.20
CA CYS A 163 -20.40 7.44 15.91
C CYS A 163 -19.45 6.28 16.27
N ALA A 164 -19.96 5.05 16.44
CA ALA A 164 -19.16 3.92 16.92
C ALA A 164 -18.22 3.29 15.88
N GLN A 165 -18.24 3.75 14.61
CA GLN A 165 -17.54 3.10 13.50
C GLN A 165 -16.29 3.80 13.02
N SER A 166 -16.21 5.10 13.26
CA SER A 166 -15.10 5.93 12.83
C SER A 166 -13.80 5.41 13.45
N ASP A 167 -13.80 5.12 14.75
CA ASP A 167 -12.63 4.54 15.44
C ASP A 167 -12.18 3.21 14.81
N HIS A 168 -13.11 2.37 14.36
CA HIS A 168 -12.77 1.10 13.75
C HIS A 168 -12.11 1.29 12.38
N ALA A 169 -12.69 2.15 11.53
CA ALA A 169 -12.11 2.46 10.22
C ALA A 169 -10.72 3.11 10.36
N LEU A 170 -10.57 4.03 11.31
CA LEU A 170 -9.30 4.69 11.59
C LEU A 170 -8.26 3.72 12.16
N ALA A 171 -8.65 2.76 13.00
CA ALA A 171 -7.73 1.72 13.47
C ALA A 171 -7.15 0.90 12.31
N VAL A 172 -7.98 0.55 11.31
CA VAL A 172 -7.53 -0.17 10.10
C VAL A 172 -6.58 0.70 9.28
N GLY A 173 -6.92 1.97 9.04
CA GLY A 173 -6.05 2.91 8.32
C GLY A 173 -4.72 3.17 9.03
N HIS A 174 -4.76 3.34 10.36
CA HIS A 174 -3.58 3.54 11.18
C HIS A 174 -2.66 2.33 11.16
N GLU A 175 -3.20 1.10 11.22
CA GLU A 175 -2.36 -0.11 11.15
C GLU A 175 -1.70 -0.27 9.77
N LEU A 176 -2.39 0.09 8.69
CA LEU A 176 -1.78 0.18 7.35
C LEU A 176 -0.63 1.19 7.35
N TRP A 177 -0.86 2.43 7.80
CA TRP A 177 0.14 3.49 7.80
C TRP A 177 1.35 3.14 8.67
N ARG A 178 1.13 2.63 9.88
CA ARG A 178 2.20 2.21 10.79
C ARG A 178 3.14 1.18 10.17
N ARG A 179 2.61 0.30 9.31
CA ARG A 179 3.40 -0.76 8.66
C ARG A 179 3.97 -0.35 7.30
N TRP A 180 3.26 0.42 6.50
CA TRP A 180 3.59 0.64 5.08
C TRP A 180 3.72 2.12 4.70
N GLY A 181 3.33 3.04 5.56
CA GLY A 181 3.32 4.49 5.34
C GLY A 181 4.60 5.20 5.75
N HIS A 182 5.75 4.53 5.70
CA HIS A 182 7.04 5.08 6.15
C HIS A 182 7.35 6.42 5.48
N GLY A 183 7.70 7.43 6.28
CA GLY A 183 8.03 8.78 5.80
C GLY A 183 6.83 9.60 5.32
N THR A 184 5.60 9.23 5.69
CA THR A 184 4.38 9.95 5.31
C THR A 184 3.58 10.40 6.53
N GLU A 185 2.82 11.48 6.38
CA GLU A 185 1.93 12.04 7.41
C GLU A 185 0.54 12.25 6.80
N PRO A 186 -0.24 11.16 6.62
CA PRO A 186 -1.52 11.24 5.93
C PRO A 186 -2.55 12.01 6.75
N MET A 187 -3.25 12.93 6.10
CA MET A 187 -4.36 13.67 6.68
C MET A 187 -5.63 12.80 6.69
N VAL A 188 -6.37 12.85 7.78
CA VAL A 188 -7.68 12.22 7.91
C VAL A 188 -8.77 13.29 7.80
N HIS A 189 -9.81 13.01 7.03
CA HIS A 189 -11.04 13.80 6.93
C HIS A 189 -12.21 12.96 7.44
N LEU A 190 -12.73 13.29 8.63
CA LEU A 190 -13.95 12.70 9.17
C LEU A 190 -15.15 13.55 8.80
N VAL A 191 -16.07 12.96 8.03
CA VAL A 191 -17.22 13.66 7.45
C VAL A 191 -18.49 13.10 8.08
N GLU A 192 -19.25 13.95 8.79
CA GLU A 192 -20.51 13.56 9.40
C GLU A 192 -21.60 13.45 8.34
N PHE A 193 -22.10 12.23 8.12
CA PHE A 193 -23.06 11.89 7.07
C PHE A 193 -24.40 11.39 7.63
N GLN A 194 -24.58 11.34 8.95
CA GLN A 194 -25.86 10.98 9.57
C GLN A 194 -27.03 11.85 9.08
N PRO A 195 -26.93 13.19 8.96
CA PRO A 195 -28.02 14.01 8.42
C PRO A 195 -28.36 13.67 6.96
N VAL A 196 -27.35 13.35 6.14
CA VAL A 196 -27.54 12.92 4.76
C VAL A 196 -28.27 11.58 4.71
N LYS A 197 -27.89 10.64 5.59
CA LYS A 197 -28.57 9.34 5.73
C LYS A 197 -30.04 9.52 6.12
N GLU A 198 -30.35 10.38 7.09
CA GLU A 198 -31.74 10.67 7.49
C GLU A 198 -32.56 11.21 6.32
N ALA A 199 -32.02 12.18 5.56
CA ALA A 199 -32.67 12.68 4.36
C ALA A 199 -32.91 11.60 3.30
N LEU A 200 -32.00 10.63 3.13
CA LEU A 200 -32.20 9.48 2.24
C LEU A 200 -33.36 8.58 2.69
N PHE A 201 -33.54 8.38 4.01
CA PHE A 201 -34.67 7.60 4.52
C PHE A 201 -36.00 8.30 4.27
N ASP A 202 -36.03 9.62 4.45
CA ASP A 202 -37.26 10.42 4.33
C ASP A 202 -37.68 10.69 2.88
N GLN A 203 -36.72 10.94 1.99
CA GLN A 203 -37.00 11.59 0.69
C GLN A 203 -36.68 10.70 -0.52
N VAL A 204 -35.99 9.58 -0.32
CA VAL A 204 -35.52 8.72 -1.42
C VAL A 204 -36.14 7.32 -1.34
N ASP A 205 -36.61 6.85 -2.50
CA ASP A 205 -37.12 5.48 -2.68
C ASP A 205 -36.12 4.45 -2.08
N PRO A 206 -36.57 3.53 -1.20
CA PRO A 206 -35.71 2.53 -0.57
C PRO A 206 -34.76 1.80 -1.52
N ARG A 207 -35.20 1.52 -2.75
CA ARG A 207 -34.40 0.80 -3.75
C ARG A 207 -33.22 1.61 -4.28
N MET A 208 -33.29 2.93 -4.15
CA MET A 208 -32.34 3.91 -4.69
C MET A 208 -31.39 4.46 -3.63
N ARG A 209 -31.69 4.32 -2.33
CA ARG A 209 -30.91 4.90 -1.23
C ARG A 209 -29.43 4.54 -1.31
N GLN A 210 -29.11 3.28 -1.58
CA GLN A 210 -27.73 2.79 -1.59
C GLN A 210 -26.86 3.44 -2.70
N VAL A 211 -27.37 3.49 -3.93
CA VAL A 211 -26.64 4.11 -5.04
C VAL A 211 -26.58 5.62 -4.87
N THR A 212 -27.64 6.23 -4.33
CA THR A 212 -27.70 7.67 -4.05
C THR A 212 -26.66 8.05 -2.99
N LEU A 213 -26.56 7.29 -1.89
CA LEU A 213 -25.54 7.49 -0.87
C LEU A 213 -24.12 7.44 -1.46
N LYS A 214 -23.80 6.42 -2.27
CA LYS A 214 -22.48 6.32 -2.90
C LYS A 214 -22.15 7.50 -3.81
N VAL A 215 -23.13 8.01 -4.56
CA VAL A 215 -22.96 9.20 -5.40
C VAL A 215 -22.67 10.44 -4.52
N LEU A 216 -23.41 10.61 -3.43
CA LEU A 216 -23.20 11.73 -2.51
C LEU A 216 -21.83 11.66 -1.81
N MET A 217 -21.42 10.48 -1.34
CA MET A 217 -20.09 10.26 -0.77
C MET A 217 -18.98 10.57 -1.78
N ALA A 218 -19.12 10.13 -3.04
CA ALA A 218 -18.15 10.44 -4.08
C ALA A 218 -18.05 11.95 -4.36
N ARG A 219 -19.19 12.67 -4.40
CA ARG A 219 -19.22 14.13 -4.56
C ARG A 219 -18.54 14.87 -3.41
N ALA A 220 -18.82 14.45 -2.17
CA ALA A 220 -18.15 15.03 -1.00
C ALA A 220 -16.64 14.74 -1.01
N ALA A 221 -16.24 13.51 -1.34
CA ALA A 221 -14.83 13.15 -1.48
C ALA A 221 -14.14 13.95 -2.60
N ALA A 222 -14.82 14.23 -3.72
CA ALA A 222 -14.29 15.07 -4.79
C ALA A 222 -14.07 16.51 -4.33
N ALA A 223 -15.05 17.11 -3.67
CA ALA A 223 -14.92 18.46 -3.12
C ALA A 223 -13.76 18.56 -2.11
N ILE A 224 -13.57 17.53 -1.28
CA ILE A 224 -12.43 17.47 -0.34
C ILE A 224 -11.12 17.30 -1.11
N ALA A 225 -11.05 16.35 -2.05
CA ALA A 225 -9.85 16.09 -2.83
C ALA A 225 -9.37 17.35 -3.58
N GLU A 226 -10.29 18.08 -4.21
CA GLU A 226 -9.99 19.35 -4.89
C GLU A 226 -9.46 20.41 -3.91
N ALA A 227 -10.08 20.55 -2.73
CA ALA A 227 -9.67 21.51 -1.71
C ALA A 227 -8.26 21.20 -1.13
N GLU A 228 -7.91 19.92 -1.02
CA GLU A 228 -6.63 19.46 -0.47
C GLU A 228 -5.52 19.27 -1.52
N GLY A 229 -5.84 19.49 -2.81
CA GLY A 229 -4.91 19.30 -3.93
C GLY A 229 -4.57 17.83 -4.22
N CYS A 230 -5.50 16.91 -3.95
CA CYS A 230 -5.40 15.52 -4.39
C CYS A 230 -5.78 15.38 -5.87
N GLU A 231 -5.05 14.54 -6.61
CA GLU A 231 -5.25 14.36 -8.05
C GLU A 231 -6.33 13.31 -8.39
N ALA A 232 -6.67 12.46 -7.43
CA ALA A 232 -7.66 11.40 -7.60
C ALA A 232 -8.30 10.97 -6.27
N ILE A 233 -9.48 10.34 -6.38
CA ILE A 233 -10.11 9.58 -5.30
C ILE A 233 -9.84 8.10 -5.50
N VAL A 234 -9.65 7.35 -4.40
CA VAL A 234 -9.50 5.89 -4.42
C VAL A 234 -10.66 5.26 -3.66
N THR A 235 -11.25 4.21 -4.24
CA THR A 235 -12.28 3.40 -3.55
C THR A 235 -11.91 1.93 -3.56
N GLY A 236 -12.38 1.21 -2.53
CA GLY A 236 -12.33 -0.25 -2.46
C GLY A 236 -13.46 -0.95 -3.22
N ASP A 237 -14.05 -0.34 -4.25
CA ASP A 237 -15.13 -0.99 -5.00
C ASP A 237 -14.62 -2.19 -5.82
N SER A 238 -15.36 -3.31 -5.78
CA SER A 238 -15.12 -4.50 -6.61
C SER A 238 -16.37 -4.84 -7.45
N LEU A 239 -16.19 -5.23 -8.72
CA LEU A 239 -17.32 -5.43 -9.63
C LEU A 239 -18.11 -6.69 -9.26
N GLY A 240 -19.41 -6.52 -8.96
CA GLY A 240 -20.33 -7.64 -8.73
C GLY A 240 -20.23 -8.29 -7.36
N GLN A 241 -19.43 -7.75 -6.44
CA GLN A 241 -19.28 -8.29 -5.07
C GLN A 241 -20.53 -8.07 -4.21
N VAL A 242 -21.16 -6.90 -4.31
CA VAL A 242 -22.42 -6.56 -3.62
C VAL A 242 -23.42 -5.92 -4.57
N SER A 243 -24.71 -5.92 -4.20
CA SER A 243 -25.80 -5.35 -5.01
C SER A 243 -25.59 -3.88 -5.39
N SER A 244 -24.81 -3.15 -4.59
CA SER A 244 -24.45 -1.74 -4.83
C SER A 244 -23.29 -1.54 -5.81
N GLN A 245 -22.57 -2.59 -6.20
CA GLN A 245 -21.38 -2.54 -7.05
C GLN A 245 -21.59 -3.23 -8.40
N THR A 246 -22.75 -2.99 -9.01
CA THR A 246 -22.98 -3.36 -10.40
C THR A 246 -22.36 -2.34 -11.34
N LEU A 247 -22.05 -2.75 -12.58
CA LEU A 247 -21.46 -1.85 -13.57
C LEU A 247 -22.28 -0.56 -13.79
N PRO A 248 -23.64 -0.59 -13.87
CA PRO A 248 -24.43 0.64 -13.96
C PRO A 248 -24.25 1.59 -12.79
N HIS A 249 -24.15 1.07 -11.56
CA HIS A 249 -23.96 1.88 -10.36
C HIS A 249 -22.56 2.47 -10.28
N LEU A 250 -21.53 1.66 -10.55
CA LEU A 250 -20.14 2.13 -10.59
C LEU A 250 -19.96 3.22 -11.65
N ALA A 251 -20.57 3.04 -12.84
CA ALA A 251 -20.57 4.05 -13.88
C ALA A 251 -21.31 5.34 -13.46
N ALA A 252 -22.42 5.22 -12.71
CA ALA A 252 -23.15 6.38 -12.21
C ALA A 252 -22.33 7.16 -11.17
N VAL A 253 -21.66 6.47 -10.26
CA VAL A 253 -20.76 7.08 -9.27
C VAL A 253 -19.59 7.79 -9.97
N SER A 254 -18.92 7.14 -10.91
CA SER A 254 -17.81 7.77 -11.65
C SER A 254 -18.23 9.00 -12.45
N ARG A 255 -19.44 9.01 -13.02
CA ARG A 255 -19.96 10.16 -13.79
C ARG A 255 -20.49 11.30 -12.91
N SER A 256 -20.52 11.11 -11.59
CA SER A 256 -21.03 12.11 -10.66
C SER A 256 -19.98 13.12 -10.20
N VAL A 257 -18.72 12.89 -10.56
CA VAL A 257 -17.54 13.69 -10.21
C VAL A 257 -16.64 13.86 -11.43
N GLU A 258 -15.86 14.94 -11.49
CA GLU A 258 -14.91 15.19 -12.58
C GLU A 258 -13.51 14.64 -12.27
N ILE A 259 -13.11 14.67 -10.99
CA ILE A 259 -11.83 14.13 -10.54
C ILE A 259 -11.71 12.62 -10.83
N PRO A 260 -10.54 12.13 -11.29
CA PRO A 260 -10.30 10.70 -11.50
C PRO A 260 -10.64 9.86 -10.27
N MET A 261 -11.20 8.68 -10.50
CA MET A 261 -11.57 7.72 -9.45
C MET A 261 -10.98 6.34 -9.71
N PHE A 262 -10.00 5.95 -8.91
CA PHE A 262 -9.32 4.67 -9.03
C PHE A 262 -10.02 3.58 -8.21
N ARG A 263 -10.11 2.39 -8.80
CA ARG A 263 -10.67 1.17 -8.20
C ARG A 263 -9.68 0.02 -8.36
N PRO A 264 -8.61 -0.04 -7.53
CA PRO A 264 -7.55 -1.04 -7.68
C PRO A 264 -8.06 -2.48 -7.62
N LEU A 265 -9.21 -2.70 -6.97
CA LEU A 265 -9.77 -4.02 -6.70
C LEU A 265 -10.83 -4.47 -7.71
N ILE A 266 -11.11 -3.67 -8.75
CA ILE A 266 -12.32 -3.82 -9.59
C ILE A 266 -12.51 -5.23 -10.19
N GLY A 267 -11.42 -5.94 -10.47
CA GLY A 267 -11.41 -7.30 -11.03
C GLY A 267 -10.84 -8.37 -10.12
N LEU A 268 -10.60 -8.07 -8.84
CA LEU A 268 -10.03 -9.03 -7.90
C LEU A 268 -11.11 -9.85 -7.20
N PRO A 269 -10.93 -11.18 -7.05
CA PRO A 269 -11.76 -12.00 -6.17
C PRO A 269 -11.65 -11.55 -4.71
N LYS A 270 -12.72 -11.77 -3.92
CA LYS A 270 -12.75 -11.38 -2.50
C LYS A 270 -11.66 -12.08 -1.69
N GLU A 271 -11.40 -13.35 -1.99
CA GLU A 271 -10.39 -14.16 -1.33
C GLU A 271 -9.00 -13.54 -1.51
N THR A 272 -8.68 -13.06 -2.72
CA THR A 272 -7.42 -12.37 -3.01
C THR A 272 -7.29 -11.06 -2.22
N ILE A 273 -8.38 -10.30 -2.08
CA ILE A 273 -8.39 -9.08 -1.25
C ILE A 273 -8.10 -9.43 0.22
N ILE A 274 -8.70 -10.50 0.74
CA ILE A 274 -8.46 -10.95 2.13
C ILE A 274 -7.02 -11.45 2.30
N GLU A 275 -6.46 -12.15 1.31
CA GLU A 275 -5.05 -12.56 1.30
C GLU A 275 -4.12 -11.34 1.36
N TYR A 276 -4.37 -10.32 0.55
CA TYR A 276 -3.62 -9.06 0.65
C TYR A 276 -3.78 -8.39 2.01
N ALA A 277 -4.99 -8.36 2.58
CA ALA A 277 -5.20 -7.84 3.93
C ALA A 277 -4.39 -8.59 4.99
N ARG A 278 -4.17 -9.91 4.83
CA ARG A 278 -3.29 -10.69 5.71
C ARG A 278 -1.83 -10.31 5.50
N THR A 279 -1.38 -10.20 4.25
CA THR A 279 -0.01 -9.77 3.91
C THR A 279 0.31 -8.40 4.50
N ILE A 280 -0.62 -7.45 4.43
CA ILE A 280 -0.40 -6.09 4.93
C ILE A 280 -0.64 -5.95 6.44
N GLY A 281 -1.16 -6.98 7.10
CA GLY A 281 -1.35 -7.04 8.55
C GLY A 281 -2.64 -6.39 9.07
N THR A 282 -3.64 -6.16 8.22
CA THR A 282 -4.89 -5.48 8.60
C THR A 282 -6.09 -6.44 8.74
N ALA A 283 -5.95 -7.69 8.29
CA ALA A 283 -7.04 -8.66 8.23
C ALA A 283 -7.82 -8.84 9.54
N ASP A 284 -7.14 -8.96 10.67
CA ASP A 284 -7.79 -9.21 11.97
C ASP A 284 -8.64 -8.04 12.46
N ILE A 285 -8.22 -6.81 12.15
CA ILE A 285 -8.98 -5.61 12.46
C ILE A 285 -10.14 -5.54 11.47
N SER A 286 -9.87 -5.60 10.17
CA SER A 286 -10.90 -5.53 9.12
C SER A 286 -12.02 -6.56 9.27
N ALA A 287 -11.73 -7.76 9.78
CA ALA A 287 -12.71 -8.81 10.02
C ALA A 287 -13.77 -8.45 11.06
N ARG A 288 -13.50 -7.47 11.94
CA ARG A 288 -14.43 -7.02 13.00
C ARG A 288 -15.33 -5.87 12.53
N ALA A 289 -15.20 -5.45 11.28
CA ALA A 289 -16.00 -4.39 10.72
C ALA A 289 -17.48 -4.75 10.71
N ARG A 290 -18.32 -3.74 11.00
CA ARG A 290 -19.77 -3.82 10.80
C ARG A 290 -20.13 -3.11 9.50
N GLU A 291 -20.89 -3.76 8.64
CA GLU A 291 -21.41 -3.16 7.41
C GLU A 291 -22.60 -2.24 7.74
N VAL A 292 -22.37 -0.93 7.81
CA VAL A 292 -23.43 0.04 8.20
C VAL A 292 -23.68 1.11 7.14
N CYS A 293 -22.90 1.07 6.07
CA CYS A 293 -23.28 1.70 4.81
C CYS A 293 -24.37 0.92 4.08
N ASP A 294 -24.80 -0.25 4.56
CA ASP A 294 -25.89 -1.01 3.93
C ASP A 294 -27.24 -0.45 4.36
N LEU A 295 -27.89 0.29 3.46
CA LEU A 295 -29.24 0.82 3.65
C LEU A 295 -30.32 -0.14 3.10
N SER A 296 -29.99 -1.41 2.84
CA SER A 296 -30.89 -2.40 2.26
C SER A 296 -31.92 -3.00 3.22
N GLU A 297 -31.81 -2.75 4.52
CA GLU A 297 -32.64 -3.36 5.58
C GLU A 297 -34.17 -3.17 5.42
N GLN A 298 -34.62 -2.31 4.50
CA GLN A 298 -36.04 -2.03 4.24
C GLN A 298 -36.51 -2.36 2.80
N GLY A 299 -35.72 -3.06 1.98
CA GLY A 299 -36.21 -3.51 0.67
C GLY A 299 -35.16 -3.94 -0.36
N ARG A 300 -35.63 -4.39 -1.52
CA ARG A 300 -34.77 -4.80 -2.65
C ARG A 300 -33.98 -3.62 -3.21
N VAL A 301 -32.66 -3.63 -3.09
CA VAL A 301 -31.77 -2.67 -3.74
C VAL A 301 -31.92 -2.78 -5.26
N ALA A 302 -32.07 -1.65 -5.96
CA ALA A 302 -32.03 -1.64 -7.42
C ALA A 302 -30.63 -2.07 -7.87
N THR A 303 -30.51 -2.94 -8.88
CA THR A 303 -29.19 -3.39 -9.38
C THR A 303 -28.80 -2.75 -10.72
N ALA A 304 -29.73 -2.05 -11.36
CA ALA A 304 -29.55 -1.40 -12.64
C ALA A 304 -30.40 -0.12 -12.74
N ALA A 305 -30.20 0.81 -11.80
CA ALA A 305 -30.92 2.07 -11.84
C ALA A 305 -30.48 2.93 -13.04
N GLY A 306 -31.45 3.46 -13.80
CA GLY A 306 -31.18 4.36 -14.92
C GLY A 306 -30.64 5.72 -14.45
N ARG A 307 -29.78 6.35 -15.26
CA ARG A 307 -29.13 7.64 -14.95
C ARG A 307 -30.11 8.72 -14.49
N ALA A 308 -31.25 8.85 -15.16
CA ALA A 308 -32.27 9.84 -14.80
C ALA A 308 -32.90 9.58 -13.42
N ALA A 309 -33.06 8.32 -13.03
CA ALA A 309 -33.59 7.96 -11.72
C ALA A 309 -32.58 8.29 -10.61
N ILE A 310 -31.30 8.00 -10.83
CA ILE A 310 -30.23 8.36 -9.89
C ILE A 310 -30.14 9.87 -9.74
N ALA A 311 -30.16 10.62 -10.85
CA ALA A 311 -30.12 12.09 -10.79
C ALA A 311 -31.29 12.69 -10.01
N ARG A 312 -32.52 12.16 -10.19
CA ARG A 312 -33.69 12.58 -9.40
C ARG A 312 -33.52 12.26 -7.92
N ALA A 313 -33.10 11.03 -7.58
CA ALA A 313 -32.90 10.62 -6.20
C ALA A 313 -31.84 11.47 -5.48
N VAL A 314 -30.74 11.78 -6.17
CA VAL A 314 -29.70 12.68 -5.66
C VAL A 314 -30.25 14.10 -5.48
N GLY A 315 -31.03 14.60 -6.44
CA GLY A 315 -31.65 15.94 -6.35
C GLY A 315 -32.73 16.07 -5.26
N SER A 316 -33.22 14.95 -4.72
CA SER A 316 -34.11 14.96 -3.55
C SER A 316 -33.37 15.22 -2.24
N VAL A 317 -32.03 15.12 -2.20
CA VAL A 317 -31.26 15.39 -0.97
C VAL A 317 -30.85 16.87 -0.95
N PRO A 318 -31.16 17.63 0.11
CA PRO A 318 -30.81 19.05 0.17
C PRO A 318 -29.31 19.31 0.02
N GLU A 319 -28.93 20.21 -0.89
CA GLU A 319 -27.52 20.54 -1.16
C GLU A 319 -26.80 21.11 0.07
N VAL A 320 -27.53 21.82 0.94
CA VAL A 320 -26.98 22.37 2.19
C VAL A 320 -26.38 21.28 3.08
N LEU A 321 -26.97 20.08 3.14
CA LEU A 321 -26.44 18.98 3.93
C LEU A 321 -25.08 18.51 3.41
N MET A 322 -24.88 18.55 2.10
CA MET A 322 -23.61 18.19 1.47
C MET A 322 -22.54 19.26 1.71
N ALA A 323 -22.91 20.53 1.57
CA ALA A 323 -22.01 21.64 1.84
C ALA A 323 -21.58 21.67 3.32
N ASP A 324 -22.53 21.50 4.24
CA ASP A 324 -22.29 21.44 5.68
C ASP A 324 -21.38 20.26 6.02
N ALA A 325 -21.66 19.06 5.50
CA ALA A 325 -20.84 17.88 5.75
C ALA A 325 -19.38 18.08 5.32
N VAL A 326 -19.13 18.67 4.14
CA VAL A 326 -17.78 18.94 3.64
C VAL A 326 -17.09 20.03 4.47
N THR A 327 -17.77 21.14 4.77
CA THR A 327 -17.17 22.30 5.45
C THR A 327 -16.93 22.08 6.94
N THR A 328 -17.79 21.32 7.61
CA THR A 328 -17.69 21.05 9.06
C THR A 328 -16.89 19.78 9.39
N ARG A 329 -16.29 19.14 8.37
CA ARG A 329 -15.48 17.93 8.54
C ARG A 329 -14.35 18.16 9.54
N LYS A 330 -14.05 17.14 10.33
CA LYS A 330 -12.88 17.16 11.24
C LYS A 330 -11.64 16.69 10.49
N THR A 331 -10.51 17.32 10.76
CA THR A 331 -9.22 16.98 10.15
C THR A 331 -8.12 16.83 11.20
N PHE A 332 -7.29 15.81 11.03
CA PHE A 332 -6.12 15.55 11.89
C PHE A 332 -5.14 14.62 11.17
N LEU A 333 -3.86 14.65 11.57
CA LEU A 333 -2.88 13.69 11.07
C LEU A 333 -3.20 12.31 11.63
N LEU A 334 -3.13 11.28 10.78
CA LEU A 334 -3.42 9.92 11.21
C LEU A 334 -2.52 9.46 12.37
N GLY A 335 -1.28 9.94 12.43
CA GLY A 335 -0.34 9.64 13.52
C GLY A 335 -0.75 10.19 14.89
N ASP A 336 -1.62 11.23 14.92
CA ASP A 336 -2.17 11.80 16.16
C ASP A 336 -3.43 11.04 16.63
N TRP A 337 -3.90 10.06 15.84
CA TRP A 337 -5.09 9.30 16.20
C TRP A 337 -4.86 8.41 17.42
N VAL A 338 -5.81 8.46 18.35
CA VAL A 338 -5.91 7.53 19.48
C VAL A 338 -7.31 6.92 19.51
N PRO A 339 -7.48 5.67 19.99
CA PRO A 339 -8.81 5.10 20.20
C PRO A 339 -9.68 6.02 21.07
N GLY A 340 -10.91 6.30 20.62
CA GLY A 340 -11.83 7.24 21.28
C GLY A 340 -11.73 8.69 20.80
N LEU A 341 -10.74 9.06 19.98
CA LEU A 341 -10.61 10.43 19.47
C LEU A 341 -11.81 10.82 18.59
N ALA A 342 -12.37 9.88 17.81
CA ALA A 342 -13.51 10.18 16.96
C ALA A 342 -14.81 10.42 17.74
N THR A 343 -14.89 9.97 18.99
CA THR A 343 -16.08 10.09 19.85
C THR A 343 -16.04 11.29 20.80
N THR A 344 -14.87 11.93 20.99
CA THR A 344 -14.65 12.92 22.06
C THR A 344 -14.59 14.37 21.59
N ALA A 345 -14.47 14.63 20.29
CA ALA A 345 -14.56 15.99 19.75
C ALA A 345 -16.03 16.38 19.46
N GLY A 346 -16.83 16.56 20.51
CA GLY A 346 -18.18 17.17 20.43
C GLY A 346 -18.12 18.66 20.65
#